data_AF-A0A498SAS3-F1
#
_entry.id   AF-A0A498SAS3-F1
#
_cell.length_a   1.000
_cell.length_b   1.000
_cell.length_c   1.000
_cell.angle_alpha   90.00
_cell.angle_beta   90.00
_cell.angle_gamma   90.00
#
_symmetry.space_group_name_H-M   'P 1'
#
loop_
_entity.id
_entity.type
_entity.pdbx_description
1 polymer ?
#
loop_
_entity_poly.entity_id
_entity_poly.type
_entity_poly.pdbx_seq_one_letter_code
_entity_poly.pdbx_strand_id
1 'polypeptide(L)'
;MKYFISLSIALLAGITTAQRAVPPQQSQEGQQTQQPIPELPPFLVNAPREVVNQYLDVIKGADLKSNKQIVDEIDELMHKLGGTYLTEHEKLKKLEEKEKAEYDKIHDQVVAKFSPAAKEADARMTAIFNNSTLINHVKEEQIQAIMSLHTIC
;
A
#
# COMPACT_ATOMS: atom_id res chain seq x y z
N MET A 1 1.63 -5.45 -5.69
CA MET A 1 0.21 -5.43 -5.22
C MET A 1 -0.04 -4.02 -4.67
N LYS A 2 -0.48 -3.03 -5.45
CA LYS A 2 -1.87 -2.76 -5.88
C LYS A 2 -2.88 -2.92 -4.74
N TYR A 3 -3.04 -1.83 -3.99
CA TYR A 3 -3.99 -1.61 -2.91
C TYR A 3 -5.38 -2.18 -3.24
N PHE A 4 -5.84 -3.12 -2.41
CA PHE A 4 -7.22 -3.61 -2.42
C PHE A 4 -7.84 -3.32 -1.06
N ILE A 5 -8.40 -2.12 -0.91
CA ILE A 5 -9.55 -1.91 -0.02
C ILE A 5 -10.61 -1.21 -0.87
N SER A 6 -11.50 -2.03 -1.42
CA SER A 6 -12.77 -1.58 -1.96
C SER A 6 -13.69 -2.79 -1.96
N LEU A 7 -14.72 -2.78 -1.11
CA LEU A 7 -16.07 -2.58 -1.65
C LEU A 7 -17.08 -2.28 -0.55
N SER A 8 -17.56 -1.05 -0.61
CA SER A 8 -18.75 -0.54 0.05
C SER A 8 -19.97 -1.37 -0.33
N ILE A 9 -20.83 -1.63 0.66
CA ILE A 9 -22.15 -2.23 0.46
C ILE A 9 -23.03 -1.17 -0.21
N ALA A 10 -23.20 -1.26 -1.53
CA ALA A 10 -24.23 -0.54 -2.25
C ALA A 10 -25.38 -1.51 -2.58
N LEU A 11 -26.40 -1.44 -1.74
CA LEU A 11 -27.70 -2.09 -1.88
C LEU A 11 -28.39 -1.59 -3.18
N LEU A 12 -28.48 -2.44 -4.20
CA LEU A 12 -29.28 -2.14 -5.40
C LEU A 12 -30.72 -2.64 -5.20
N ALA A 13 -31.59 -1.72 -4.77
CA ALA A 13 -33.02 -1.80 -5.03
C ALA A 13 -33.29 -1.34 -6.48
N GLY A 14 -34.31 -1.94 -7.12
CA GLY A 14 -34.71 -1.74 -8.53
C GLY A 14 -34.91 -0.28 -8.96
N ILE A 15 -35.09 0.03 -10.24
CA ILE A 15 -36.34 -0.23 -10.98
C ILE A 15 -36.06 -0.20 -12.49
N THR A 16 -36.87 -0.98 -13.20
CA THR A 16 -37.03 -1.11 -14.65
C THR A 16 -37.23 0.22 -15.39
N THR A 17 -36.69 0.37 -16.61
CA THR A 17 -37.39 0.99 -17.76
C THR A 17 -36.61 0.85 -19.08
N ALA A 18 -37.31 0.26 -20.06
CA ALA A 18 -37.29 0.46 -21.51
C ALA A 18 -36.00 0.86 -22.27
N GLN A 19 -35.62 -0.02 -23.20
CA GLN A 19 -34.64 0.14 -24.27
C GLN A 19 -34.92 1.37 -25.16
N ARG A 20 -33.90 2.20 -25.36
CA ARG A 20 -33.79 3.11 -26.52
C ARG A 20 -32.41 2.91 -27.13
N ALA A 21 -32.36 2.60 -28.42
CA ALA A 21 -31.13 2.32 -29.16
C ALA A 21 -30.16 3.50 -29.09
N VAL A 22 -28.94 3.25 -28.58
CA VAL A 22 -27.82 4.20 -28.54
C VAL A 22 -26.81 3.73 -29.59
N PRO A 23 -26.39 4.57 -30.56
CA PRO A 23 -25.29 4.24 -31.46
C PRO A 23 -23.98 4.10 -30.66
N PRO A 24 -23.00 3.30 -31.12
CA PRO A 24 -21.82 2.99 -30.32
C PRO A 24 -20.99 4.25 -30.09
N GLN A 25 -21.04 4.79 -28.87
CA GLN A 25 -20.02 5.72 -28.37
C GLN A 25 -18.73 4.93 -28.19
N GLN A 26 -17.77 5.18 -29.07
CA GLN A 26 -16.37 4.90 -28.80
C GLN A 26 -15.94 5.76 -27.61
N SER A 27 -15.92 5.17 -26.42
CA SER A 27 -15.14 5.68 -25.30
C SER A 27 -13.68 5.56 -25.69
N GLN A 28 -13.08 6.67 -26.13
CA GLN A 28 -11.63 6.82 -26.13
C GLN A 28 -11.21 6.84 -24.65
N GLU A 29 -10.77 5.68 -24.15
CA GLU A 29 -9.89 5.60 -22.99
C GLU A 29 -8.59 6.33 -23.33
N GLY A 30 -8.60 7.65 -23.12
CA GLY A 30 -7.38 8.34 -22.77
C GLY A 30 -6.96 7.84 -21.39
N GLN A 31 -6.16 6.79 -21.35
CA GLN A 31 -5.34 6.43 -20.20
C GLN A 31 -4.40 7.60 -19.92
N GLN A 32 -4.91 8.64 -19.25
CA GLN A 32 -4.09 9.41 -18.34
C GLN A 32 -3.81 8.46 -17.19
N THR A 33 -2.62 7.86 -17.20
CA THR A 33 -1.96 7.32 -16.01
C THR A 33 -1.83 8.49 -15.03
N GLN A 34 -2.90 8.75 -14.30
CA GLN A 34 -2.90 9.61 -13.14
C GLN A 34 -1.99 8.89 -12.14
N GLN A 35 -0.72 9.30 -12.12
CA GLN A 35 0.20 8.82 -11.10
C GLN A 35 -0.47 9.09 -9.75
N PRO A 36 -0.75 8.06 -8.93
CA PRO A 36 -1.38 8.28 -7.64
C PRO A 36 -0.49 9.23 -6.86
N ILE A 37 -1.03 10.37 -6.45
CA ILE A 37 -0.39 11.20 -5.44
C ILE A 37 -0.19 10.26 -4.24
N PRO A 38 1.04 10.11 -3.70
CA PRO A 38 1.25 9.31 -2.50
C PRO A 38 0.29 9.79 -1.41
N GLU A 39 -0.47 8.87 -0.79
CA GLU A 39 -1.37 9.24 0.30
C GLU A 39 -0.55 9.88 1.42
N LEU A 40 -0.84 11.15 1.73
CA LEU A 40 -0.16 11.87 2.78
C LEU A 40 -0.62 11.36 4.15
N PRO A 41 0.29 11.18 5.13
CA PRO A 41 -0.08 10.96 6.50
C PRO A 41 -1.12 12.00 6.98
N PRO A 42 -2.10 11.63 7.82
CA PRO A 42 -3.19 12.53 8.23
C PRO A 42 -2.71 13.87 8.80
N PHE A 43 -1.58 13.86 9.54
CA PHE A 43 -0.99 15.05 10.14
C PHE A 43 -0.29 15.98 9.12
N LEU A 44 -0.08 15.54 7.88
CA LEU A 44 0.51 16.32 6.79
C LEU A 44 -0.52 16.91 5.81
N VAL A 45 -1.79 16.49 5.87
CA VAL A 45 -2.84 16.95 4.94
C VAL A 45 -3.03 18.48 4.94
N ASN A 46 -2.88 19.11 6.11
CA ASN A 46 -3.01 20.57 6.28
C ASN A 46 -1.68 21.26 6.57
N ALA A 47 -0.55 20.56 6.37
CA ALA A 47 0.76 21.13 6.61
C ALA A 47 1.10 22.20 5.55
N PRO A 48 2.00 23.15 5.87
CA PRO A 48 2.52 24.07 4.86
C PRO A 48 3.10 23.31 3.67
N ARG A 49 2.92 23.83 2.46
CA ARG A 49 3.40 23.17 1.23
C ARG A 49 4.87 22.79 1.27
N GLU A 50 5.70 23.61 1.91
CA GLU A 50 7.12 23.35 2.09
C GLU A 50 7.39 22.06 2.87
N VAL A 51 6.64 21.80 3.94
CA VAL A 51 6.76 20.57 4.74
C VAL A 51 6.29 19.36 3.95
N VAL A 52 5.18 19.51 3.21
CA VAL A 52 4.67 18.47 2.32
C VAL A 52 5.70 18.11 1.24
N ASN A 53 6.33 19.10 0.62
CA ASN A 53 7.35 18.88 -0.40
C ASN A 53 8.58 18.13 0.16
N GLN A 54 9.06 18.52 1.34
CA GLN A 54 10.17 17.80 2.00
C GLN A 54 9.83 16.32 2.26
N TYR A 55 8.60 16.03 2.66
CA TYR A 55 8.12 14.65 2.81
C TYR A 55 8.06 13.92 1.46
N LEU A 56 7.46 14.55 0.45
CA LEU A 56 7.35 13.97 -0.90
C LEU A 56 8.73 13.67 -1.51
N ASP A 57 9.73 14.51 -1.26
CA ASP A 57 11.09 14.30 -1.75
C ASP A 57 11.75 13.05 -1.17
N VAL A 58 11.47 12.73 0.10
CA VAL A 58 11.94 11.49 0.74
C VAL A 58 11.36 10.25 0.03
N ILE A 59 10.07 10.28 -0.27
CA ILE A 59 9.33 9.12 -0.80
C ILE A 59 9.32 9.01 -2.33
N LYS A 60 9.68 10.06 -3.08
CA LYS A 60 9.70 10.07 -4.55
C LYS A 60 10.60 8.99 -5.16
N GLY A 61 11.61 8.53 -4.42
CA GLY A 61 12.53 7.45 -4.81
C GLY A 61 12.35 6.14 -4.05
N ALA A 62 11.18 5.91 -3.45
CA ALA A 62 10.94 4.78 -2.54
C ALA A 62 11.27 3.41 -3.17
N ASP A 63 11.05 3.23 -4.47
CA ASP A 63 11.33 1.95 -5.17
C ASP A 63 12.83 1.60 -5.24
N LEU A 64 13.69 2.62 -5.17
CA LEU A 64 15.14 2.50 -5.21
C LEU A 64 15.78 2.46 -3.82
N LYS A 65 14.96 2.54 -2.77
CA LYS A 65 15.39 2.48 -1.38
C LYS A 65 14.84 1.22 -0.71
N SER A 66 15.48 0.80 0.38
CA SER A 66 14.85 -0.16 1.29
C SER A 66 13.79 0.53 2.15
N ASN A 67 12.81 -0.23 2.63
CA ASN A 67 11.84 0.28 3.61
C ASN A 67 12.54 0.91 4.82
N LYS A 68 13.65 0.32 5.29
CA LYS A 68 14.41 0.88 6.41
C LYS A 68 14.94 2.29 6.09
N GLN A 69 15.52 2.48 4.92
CA GLN A 69 16.06 3.78 4.51
C GLN A 69 14.96 4.85 4.45
N ILE A 70 13.80 4.51 3.88
CA ILE A 70 12.66 5.43 3.82
C ILE A 70 12.19 5.81 5.23
N VAL A 71 12.04 4.82 6.12
CA VAL A 71 11.61 5.05 7.50
C VAL A 71 12.64 5.90 8.26
N ASP A 72 13.93 5.60 8.13
CA ASP A 72 15.00 6.36 8.77
C ASP A 72 14.99 7.83 8.28
N GLU A 73 14.88 8.07 6.97
CA GLU A 73 14.82 9.44 6.40
C GLU A 73 13.57 10.21 6.83
N ILE A 74 12.41 9.55 6.93
CA ILE A 74 11.19 10.16 7.47
C ILE A 74 11.35 10.46 8.96
N ASP A 75 11.89 9.54 9.76
CA ASP A 75 12.17 9.74 11.18
C ASP A 75 13.09 10.96 11.38
N GLU A 76 14.18 11.05 10.62
CA GLU A 76 15.10 12.20 10.63
C GLU A 76 14.40 13.51 10.26
N LEU A 77 13.57 13.51 9.23
CA LEU A 77 12.79 14.69 8.82
C LEU A 77 11.83 15.13 9.93
N MET A 78 11.08 14.20 10.53
CA MET A 78 10.13 14.53 11.60
C MET A 78 10.85 15.04 12.84
N HIS A 79 12.02 14.49 13.18
CA HIS A 79 12.87 15.03 14.24
C HIS A 79 13.35 16.45 13.95
N LYS A 80 13.76 16.74 12.70
CA LYS A 80 14.21 18.07 12.28
C LYS A 80 13.08 19.10 12.33
N LEU A 81 11.86 18.72 11.92
CA LEU A 81 10.68 19.57 11.98
C LEU A 81 10.20 19.79 13.43
N GLY A 82 10.33 18.77 14.26
CA GLY A 82 10.01 18.81 15.69
C GLY A 82 8.53 19.09 16.00
N GLY A 83 8.27 19.47 17.24
CA GLY A 83 6.94 19.91 17.70
C GLY A 83 5.83 18.89 17.42
N THR A 84 4.73 19.37 16.82
CA THR A 84 3.57 18.54 16.48
C THR A 84 3.90 17.47 15.45
N TYR A 85 4.82 17.70 14.50
CA TYR A 85 5.17 16.70 13.48
C TYR A 85 5.82 15.47 14.09
N LEU A 86 6.81 15.66 14.96
CA LEU A 86 7.44 14.56 15.69
C LEU A 86 6.41 13.84 16.58
N THR A 87 5.57 14.59 17.28
CA THR A 87 4.56 14.02 18.19
C THR A 87 3.52 13.17 17.45
N GLU A 88 2.99 13.66 16.33
CA GLU A 88 2.01 12.93 15.52
C GLU A 88 2.64 11.75 14.80
N HIS A 89 3.91 11.86 14.38
CA HIS A 89 4.66 10.76 13.81
C HIS A 89 4.88 9.61 14.82
N GLU A 90 5.28 9.92 16.05
CA GLU A 90 5.40 8.92 17.11
C GLU A 90 4.06 8.25 17.47
N LYS A 91 2.96 9.01 17.42
CA LYS A 91 1.61 8.44 17.59
C LYS A 91 1.26 7.50 16.45
N LEU A 92 1.57 7.88 15.21
CA LEU A 92 1.33 7.05 14.04
C LEU A 92 2.10 5.73 14.14
N LYS A 93 3.39 5.75 14.49
CA LYS A 93 4.20 4.52 14.70
C LYS A 93 3.56 3.57 15.71
N LYS A 94 3.06 4.11 16.83
CA LYS A 94 2.36 3.29 17.85
C LYS A 94 1.04 2.70 17.34
N LEU A 95 0.32 3.44 16.50
CA LEU A 95 -0.90 2.95 15.87
C LEU A 95 -0.57 1.84 14.88
N GLU A 96 0.43 2.02 14.02
CA GLU A 96 0.90 1.03 13.05
C GLU A 96 1.36 -0.26 13.75
N GLU A 97 2.11 -0.16 14.85
CA GLU A 97 2.51 -1.33 15.65
C GLU A 97 1.30 -2.12 16.18
N LYS A 98 0.28 -1.39 16.67
CA LYS A 98 -0.95 -2.00 17.17
C LYS A 98 -1.73 -2.69 16.04
N GLU A 99 -1.91 -2.00 14.92
CA GLU A 99 -2.63 -2.54 13.76
C GLU A 99 -1.89 -3.73 13.14
N LYS A 100 -0.56 -3.67 13.09
CA LYS A 100 0.28 -4.79 12.66
C LYS A 100 0.07 -6.02 13.54
N ALA A 101 0.05 -5.86 14.86
CA ALA A 101 -0.18 -6.99 15.77
C ALA A 101 -1.57 -7.63 15.57
N GLU A 102 -2.59 -6.81 15.29
CA GLU A 102 -3.93 -7.31 14.97
C GLU A 102 -3.98 -8.02 13.61
N TYR A 103 -3.35 -7.45 12.60
CA TYR A 103 -3.20 -8.06 11.28
C TYR A 103 -2.48 -9.40 11.36
N ASP A 104 -1.31 -9.46 12.01
CA ASP A 104 -0.49 -10.68 12.12
C ASP A 104 -1.30 -11.82 12.77
N LYS A 105 -2.09 -11.50 13.81
CA LYS A 105 -3.00 -12.48 14.44
C LYS A 105 -4.04 -13.04 13.48
N ILE A 106 -4.66 -12.19 12.66
CA ILE A 106 -5.67 -12.62 11.68
C ILE A 106 -5.01 -13.39 10.54
N HIS A 107 -3.88 -12.91 10.05
CA HIS A 107 -3.07 -13.55 9.02
C HIS A 107 -2.69 -14.98 9.43
N ASP A 108 -2.15 -15.18 10.63
CA ASP A 108 -1.80 -16.50 11.16
C ASP A 108 -2.99 -17.47 11.19
N GLN A 109 -4.18 -16.99 11.59
CA GLN A 109 -5.41 -17.80 11.62
C GLN A 109 -5.87 -18.22 10.23
N VAL A 110 -5.67 -17.36 9.23
CA VAL A 110 -6.03 -17.65 7.83
C VAL A 110 -5.01 -18.60 7.22
N VAL A 111 -3.71 -18.32 7.38
CA VAL A 111 -2.62 -19.17 6.88
C VAL A 111 -2.69 -20.57 7.46
N ALA A 112 -3.13 -20.74 8.72
CA ALA A 112 -3.33 -22.06 9.31
C ALA A 112 -4.25 -22.98 8.49
N LYS A 113 -5.20 -22.40 7.72
CA LYS A 113 -6.18 -23.12 6.88
C LYS A 113 -5.67 -23.41 5.47
N PHE A 114 -4.50 -22.90 5.09
CA PHE A 114 -3.92 -23.10 3.75
C PHE A 114 -3.37 -24.52 3.58
N SER A 115 -3.22 -24.93 2.31
CA SER A 115 -2.47 -26.14 1.95
C SER A 115 -0.98 -26.00 2.34
N PRO A 116 -0.22 -27.11 2.47
CA PRO A 116 1.21 -27.04 2.77
C PRO A 116 2.00 -26.16 1.79
N ALA A 117 1.74 -26.30 0.49
CA ALA A 117 2.40 -25.49 -0.55
C ALA A 117 2.06 -23.99 -0.42
N ALA A 118 0.80 -23.66 -0.13
CA ALA A 118 0.38 -22.27 0.05
C ALA A 118 0.96 -21.65 1.33
N LYS A 119 1.10 -22.40 2.42
CA LYS A 119 1.80 -21.95 3.64
C LYS A 119 3.27 -21.65 3.36
N GLU A 120 3.93 -22.50 2.59
CA GLU A 120 5.32 -22.28 2.22
C GLU A 120 5.50 -21.05 1.32
N ALA A 121 4.62 -20.87 0.34
CA ALA A 121 4.63 -19.69 -0.51
C ALA A 121 4.39 -18.40 0.29
N ASP A 122 3.42 -18.40 1.21
CA ASP A 122 3.15 -17.28 2.12
C ASP A 122 4.35 -16.98 3.03
N ALA A 123 4.97 -17.99 3.64
CA ALA A 123 6.16 -17.80 4.48
C ALA A 123 7.32 -17.16 3.69
N ARG A 124 7.54 -17.58 2.44
CA ARG A 124 8.55 -16.99 1.55
C ARG A 124 8.22 -15.53 1.22
N MET A 125 6.97 -15.23 0.87
CA MET A 125 6.52 -13.85 0.60
C MET A 125 6.67 -12.96 1.84
N THR A 126 6.29 -13.45 3.01
CA THR A 126 6.43 -12.76 4.30
C THR A 126 7.90 -12.50 4.64
N ALA A 127 8.80 -13.47 4.40
CA ALA A 127 10.22 -13.30 4.63
C ALA A 127 10.84 -12.21 3.72
N ILE A 128 10.45 -12.17 2.44
CA ILE A 128 10.89 -11.13 1.50
C ILE A 128 10.36 -9.76 1.93
N PHE A 129 9.08 -9.68 2.27
CA PHE A 129 8.44 -8.43 2.69
C PHE A 129 9.11 -7.84 3.93
N ASN A 130 9.36 -8.67 4.95
CA ASN A 130 9.96 -8.28 6.23
C ASN A 130 11.47 -8.04 6.15
N ASN A 131 12.13 -8.36 5.04
CA ASN A 131 13.55 -8.10 4.89
C ASN A 131 13.79 -6.58 4.78
N SER A 132 14.33 -5.97 5.83
CA SER A 132 14.52 -4.52 5.93
C SER A 132 15.67 -3.98 5.07
N THR A 133 16.54 -4.85 4.54
CA THR A 133 17.72 -4.47 3.75
C THR A 133 17.51 -4.59 2.25
N LEU A 134 16.51 -5.37 1.81
CA LEU A 134 16.16 -5.44 0.40
C LEU A 134 15.55 -4.11 -0.07
N ILE A 135 16.02 -3.67 -1.24
CA ILE A 135 15.42 -2.56 -1.97
C ILE A 135 14.03 -2.99 -2.44
N ASN A 136 13.08 -2.05 -2.43
CA ASN A 136 11.67 -2.36 -2.69
C ASN A 136 11.42 -2.98 -4.07
N HIS A 137 12.03 -2.50 -5.15
CA HIS A 137 11.89 -3.15 -6.46
C HIS A 137 12.36 -4.61 -6.44
N VAL A 138 13.46 -4.92 -5.73
CA VAL A 138 13.96 -6.29 -5.60
C VAL A 138 12.97 -7.18 -4.84
N LYS A 139 12.30 -6.65 -3.81
CA LYS A 139 11.24 -7.39 -3.11
C LYS A 139 10.09 -7.72 -4.05
N GLU A 140 9.65 -6.75 -4.84
CA GLU A 140 8.54 -6.93 -5.77
C GLU A 140 8.86 -8.01 -6.81
N GLU A 141 10.06 -7.98 -7.40
CA GLU A 141 10.52 -9.01 -8.33
C GLU A 141 10.51 -10.40 -7.70
N GLN A 142 11.02 -10.54 -6.47
CA GLN A 142 11.04 -11.83 -5.78
C GLN A 142 9.64 -12.33 -5.41
N ILE A 143 8.74 -11.44 -4.99
CA ILE A 143 7.33 -11.80 -4.71
C ILE A 143 6.63 -12.21 -6.02
N GLN A 144 6.82 -11.48 -7.12
CA GLN A 144 6.26 -11.83 -8.42
C GLN A 144 6.75 -13.18 -8.93
N ALA A 145 8.02 -13.52 -8.69
CA ALA A 145 8.56 -14.84 -9.02
C ALA A 145 7.84 -15.97 -8.26
N ILE A 146 7.49 -15.77 -6.98
CA ILE A 146 6.72 -16.75 -6.20
C ILE A 146 5.29 -16.89 -6.72
N MET A 147 4.63 -15.77 -7.05
CA MET A 147 3.26 -15.77 -7.55
C MET A 147 3.14 -16.41 -8.95
N SER A 148 4.09 -16.12 -9.85
CA SER A 148 4.09 -16.65 -11.21
C SER A 148 4.36 -18.16 -11.25
N LEU A 149 5.18 -18.68 -10.34
CA LEU A 149 5.43 -20.11 -10.19
C LEU A 149 4.15 -20.92 -9.87
N HIS A 150 3.16 -20.30 -9.22
CA HIS A 150 1.88 -20.94 -8.86
C HIS A 150 0.77 -20.71 -9.91
N THR A 151 1.01 -19.94 -10.98
CA THR A 151 0.04 -19.71 -12.06
C THR A 151 0.15 -20.73 -13.20
N ILE A 152 1.18 -21.59 -13.16
CA ILE A 152 1.44 -22.63 -14.17
C ILE A 152 1.21 -24.00 -13.54
N CYS A 153 -0.07 -24.36 -13.34
CA CYS A 153 -0.60 -25.71 -13.07
C CYS A 153 -2.12 -25.65 -13.28
#